data_AF-A0A1S3YFL1-F1
#
_entry.id   AF-A0A1S3YFL1-F1
#
_cell.length_a   1.000
_cell.length_b   1.000
_cell.length_c   1.000
_cell.angle_alpha   90.00
_cell.angle_beta   90.00
_cell.angle_gamma   90.00
#
_symmetry.space_group_name_H-M   'P 1'
#
loop_
_entity.id
_entity.type
_entity.pdbx_description
1 polymer ?
#
loop_
_entity_poly.entity_id
_entity_poly.type
_entity_poly.pdbx_seq_one_letter_code
_entity_poly.pdbx_strand_id
1 'polypeptide(L)'
;MGLNMAINLNVHELLVMGDSDLLIRQDQGDWETRDIKLIPYRQCVEDLSKRFKSIEFRYIPRFHNELADALATLASMLPYLGNTHIDPLEIQIRDQHGYCNTIEAELDGEPWYRDIKQFLKTREYPEHANRNQKRTIRRLSNGFFLSGEILYEKTLDLNLLRCVDAKEAEMIMNEVNSGVCGPHMNGYVLAKEVCEQFKIEHHNSTPHRPKANGAVEAANKNIKKILRKMIQGSRQWYEKLPFALLGYRTTVRTSVGATPYLLVYGTEAVIPAEIEIPSSLSPNHC
;
A
#
# COMPACT_ATOMS: atom_id res chain seq x y z
N MET A 1 -17.58 -15.54 12.90
CA MET A 1 -18.55 -14.97 13.87
C MET A 1 -19.98 -15.41 13.57
N GLY A 2 -20.52 -15.16 12.35
CA GLY A 2 -21.91 -15.47 11.98
C GLY A 2 -22.38 -16.91 12.27
N LEU A 3 -21.62 -17.93 11.87
CA LEU A 3 -21.99 -19.35 12.11
C LEU A 3 -22.23 -19.66 13.59
N ASN A 4 -21.35 -19.20 14.48
CA ASN A 4 -21.53 -19.38 15.94
C ASN A 4 -22.78 -18.64 16.45
N MET A 5 -23.11 -17.48 15.90
CA MET A 5 -24.33 -16.75 16.25
C MET A 5 -25.58 -17.55 15.83
N ALA A 6 -25.61 -18.06 14.59
CA ALA A 6 -26.72 -18.87 14.08
C ALA A 6 -26.93 -20.15 14.92
N ILE A 7 -25.84 -20.82 15.29
CA ILE A 7 -25.87 -21.97 16.21
C ILE A 7 -26.46 -21.58 17.57
N ASN A 8 -26.00 -20.47 18.17
CA ASN A 8 -26.51 -20.01 19.47
C ASN A 8 -28.00 -19.59 19.42
N LEU A 9 -28.50 -19.20 18.24
CA LEU A 9 -29.90 -18.91 17.97
C LEU A 9 -30.72 -20.17 17.61
N ASN A 10 -30.13 -21.38 17.74
CA ASN A 10 -30.73 -22.66 17.37
C ASN A 10 -31.20 -22.77 15.90
N VAL A 11 -30.53 -22.05 14.99
CA VAL A 11 -30.79 -22.19 13.55
C VAL A 11 -30.36 -23.58 13.08
N HIS A 12 -31.27 -24.31 12.45
CA HIS A 12 -31.03 -25.67 11.98
C HIS A 12 -30.65 -25.77 10.50
N GLU A 13 -31.09 -24.81 9.69
CA GLU A 13 -30.87 -24.75 8.25
C GLU A 13 -30.34 -23.36 7.91
N LEU A 14 -29.23 -23.27 7.18
CA LEU A 14 -28.55 -22.01 6.92
C LEU A 14 -28.04 -21.90 5.47
N LEU A 15 -28.49 -20.88 4.75
CA LEU A 15 -27.91 -20.47 3.48
C LEU A 15 -26.87 -19.37 3.76
N VAL A 16 -25.59 -19.69 3.56
CA VAL A 16 -24.48 -18.74 3.65
C VAL A 16 -24.24 -18.15 2.27
N MET A 17 -24.50 -16.85 2.13
CA MET A 17 -24.26 -16.11 0.90
C MET A 17 -23.01 -15.25 1.07
N GLY A 18 -22.11 -15.26 0.09
CA GLY A 18 -20.85 -14.50 0.16
C GLY A 18 -20.33 -14.05 -1.20
N ASP A 19 -19.62 -12.93 -1.18
CA ASP A 19 -19.08 -12.22 -2.35
C ASP A 19 -17.66 -12.65 -2.74
N SER A 20 -17.02 -13.48 -1.91
CA SER A 20 -15.69 -14.02 -2.16
C SER A 20 -15.80 -15.41 -2.79
N ASP A 21 -15.75 -15.48 -4.13
CA ASP A 21 -15.79 -16.74 -4.90
C ASP A 21 -14.73 -17.74 -4.42
N LEU A 22 -13.53 -17.25 -4.07
CA LEU A 22 -12.44 -18.06 -3.50
C LEU A 22 -12.84 -18.76 -2.18
N LEU A 23 -13.41 -18.02 -1.23
CA LEU A 23 -13.76 -18.58 0.08
C LEU A 23 -14.98 -19.49 -0.05
N ILE A 24 -16.00 -19.08 -0.80
CA ILE A 24 -17.20 -19.90 -1.02
C ILE A 24 -16.84 -21.23 -1.70
N ARG A 25 -16.00 -21.24 -2.73
CA ARG A 25 -15.55 -22.50 -3.38
C ARG A 25 -14.67 -23.36 -2.49
N GLN A 26 -13.92 -22.76 -1.56
CA GLN A 26 -13.18 -23.52 -0.56
C GLN A 26 -14.12 -24.17 0.46
N ASP A 27 -15.13 -23.44 0.95
CA ASP A 27 -16.12 -23.93 1.91
C ASP A 27 -17.12 -24.94 1.29
N GLN A 28 -17.41 -24.83 -0.02
CA GLN A 28 -18.14 -25.84 -0.80
C GLN A 28 -17.35 -27.14 -1.01
N GLY A 29 -16.02 -27.10 -0.85
CA GLY A 29 -15.12 -28.23 -1.13
C GLY A 29 -14.62 -28.32 -2.58
N ASP A 30 -15.07 -27.44 -3.48
CA ASP A 30 -14.62 -27.38 -4.88
C ASP A 30 -13.11 -27.14 -4.99
N TRP A 31 -12.56 -26.24 -4.16
CA TRP A 31 -11.17 -25.76 -4.26
C TRP A 31 -10.37 -26.09 -2.99
N GLU A 32 -9.08 -26.41 -3.16
CA GLU A 32 -8.14 -26.64 -2.03
C GLU A 32 -7.65 -25.33 -1.39
N THR A 33 -7.49 -25.34 -0.05
CA THR A 33 -6.86 -24.24 0.70
C THR A 33 -5.40 -24.58 0.99
N ARG A 34 -4.46 -23.96 0.25
CA ARG A 34 -3.00 -24.22 0.37
C ARG A 34 -2.23 -23.22 1.22
N ASP A 35 -2.82 -22.07 1.56
CA ASP A 35 -2.19 -21.10 2.48
C ASP A 35 -2.25 -21.63 3.92
N ILE A 36 -1.07 -21.82 4.52
CA ILE A 36 -0.87 -22.27 5.90
C ILE A 36 -1.67 -21.42 6.91
N LYS A 37 -1.89 -20.13 6.62
CA LYS A 37 -2.66 -19.22 7.47
C LYS A 37 -4.16 -19.42 7.38
N LEU A 38 -4.67 -19.93 6.26
CA LEU A 38 -6.11 -20.10 5.99
C LEU A 38 -6.62 -21.50 6.36
N ILE A 39 -5.74 -22.52 6.35
CA ILE A 39 -6.08 -23.90 6.75
C ILE A 39 -6.83 -23.97 8.11
N PRO A 40 -6.40 -23.28 9.19
CA PRO A 40 -7.11 -23.34 10.48
C PRO A 40 -8.52 -22.73 10.44
N TYR A 41 -8.75 -21.72 9.60
CA TYR A 41 -10.06 -21.08 9.45
C TYR A 41 -11.03 -21.99 8.71
N ARG A 42 -10.57 -22.65 7.63
CA ARG A 42 -11.36 -23.64 6.91
C ARG A 42 -11.77 -24.81 7.80
N GLN A 43 -10.84 -25.38 8.56
CA GLN A 43 -11.15 -26.45 9.52
C GLN A 43 -12.22 -26.03 10.53
N CYS A 44 -12.14 -24.79 11.02
CA CYS A 44 -13.17 -24.22 11.91
C CYS A 44 -14.54 -24.08 11.22
N VAL A 45 -14.59 -23.65 9.94
CA VAL A 45 -15.85 -23.59 9.17
C VAL A 45 -16.42 -24.99 8.91
N GLU A 46 -15.60 -25.97 8.54
CA GLU A 46 -16.00 -27.37 8.35
C GLU A 46 -16.56 -27.98 9.65
N ASP A 47 -15.93 -27.74 10.80
CA ASP A 47 -16.39 -28.25 12.10
C ASP A 47 -17.68 -27.57 12.60
N LEU A 48 -17.86 -26.27 12.32
CA LEU A 48 -19.11 -25.57 12.63
C LEU A 48 -20.25 -26.00 11.68
N SER A 49 -19.94 -26.29 10.42
CA SER A 49 -20.91 -26.72 9.42
C SER A 49 -21.58 -28.06 9.79
N LYS A 50 -20.83 -28.99 10.39
CA LYS A 50 -21.33 -30.27 10.93
C LYS A 50 -22.41 -30.13 12.02
N ARG A 51 -22.61 -28.93 12.57
CA ARG A 51 -23.60 -28.66 13.65
C ARG A 51 -24.97 -28.24 13.13
N PHE A 52 -25.10 -27.96 11.84
CA PHE A 52 -26.38 -27.67 11.18
C PHE A 52 -26.99 -28.95 10.59
N LYS A 53 -28.32 -28.99 10.41
CA LYS A 53 -29.00 -30.08 9.68
C LYS A 53 -28.82 -29.94 8.17
N SER A 54 -28.81 -28.69 7.70
CA SER A 54 -28.47 -28.33 6.33
C SER A 54 -27.69 -27.01 6.36
N ILE A 55 -26.60 -26.95 5.61
CA ILE A 55 -25.88 -25.70 5.34
C ILE A 55 -25.48 -25.68 3.87
N GLU A 56 -25.82 -24.59 3.19
CA GLU A 56 -25.47 -24.36 1.79
C GLU A 56 -24.63 -23.09 1.70
N PHE A 57 -23.50 -23.16 0.99
CA PHE A 57 -22.68 -22.01 0.66
C PHE A 57 -22.97 -21.60 -0.78
N ARG A 58 -23.29 -20.33 -1.00
CA ARG A 58 -23.64 -19.80 -2.33
C ARG A 58 -22.89 -18.52 -2.64
N TYR A 59 -22.21 -18.53 -3.78
CA TYR A 59 -21.53 -17.34 -4.29
C TYR A 59 -22.57 -16.38 -4.85
N ILE A 60 -22.45 -15.12 -4.46
CA ILE A 60 -23.24 -14.02 -5.00
C ILE A 60 -22.28 -12.98 -5.58
N PRO A 61 -22.34 -12.67 -6.88
CA PRO A 61 -21.52 -11.60 -7.46
C PRO A 61 -21.76 -10.28 -6.71
N ARG A 62 -20.69 -9.54 -6.42
CA ARG A 62 -20.70 -8.31 -5.59
C ARG A 62 -21.83 -7.31 -5.91
N PHE A 63 -22.17 -7.14 -7.18
CA PHE A 63 -23.30 -6.31 -7.63
C PHE A 63 -24.66 -6.69 -7.00
N HIS A 64 -24.81 -7.93 -6.50
CA HIS A 64 -26.01 -8.44 -5.84
C HIS A 64 -25.83 -8.58 -4.32
N ASN A 65 -24.69 -8.14 -3.76
CA ASN A 65 -24.38 -8.19 -2.33
C ASN A 65 -24.94 -6.97 -1.55
N GLU A 66 -25.61 -6.04 -2.23
CA GLU A 66 -26.16 -4.79 -1.69
C GLU A 66 -26.94 -4.99 -0.37
N LEU A 67 -27.67 -6.10 -0.23
CA LEU A 67 -28.40 -6.46 0.98
C LEU A 67 -27.47 -6.75 2.18
N ALA A 68 -26.37 -7.47 1.96
CA ALA A 68 -25.40 -7.76 3.01
C ALA A 68 -24.63 -6.50 3.41
N ASP A 69 -24.29 -5.64 2.46
CA ASP A 69 -23.61 -4.37 2.71
C ASP A 69 -24.53 -3.38 3.45
N ALA A 70 -25.81 -3.31 3.09
CA ALA A 70 -26.83 -2.57 3.83
C ALA A 70 -27.01 -3.11 5.26
N LEU A 71 -27.05 -4.44 5.45
CA LEU A 71 -27.14 -5.07 6.78
C LEU A 71 -25.88 -4.84 7.62
N ALA A 72 -24.69 -4.87 7.03
CA ALA A 72 -23.44 -4.57 7.73
C ALA A 72 -23.38 -3.08 8.15
N THR A 73 -23.88 -2.19 7.29
CA THR A 73 -24.01 -0.75 7.57
C THR A 73 -25.02 -0.48 8.68
N LEU A 74 -26.17 -1.16 8.68
CA LEU A 74 -27.15 -1.07 9.77
C LEU A 74 -26.59 -1.67 11.08
N ALA A 75 -25.84 -2.77 11.01
CA ALA A 75 -25.21 -3.39 12.17
C ALA A 75 -24.13 -2.51 12.82
N SER A 76 -23.38 -1.71 12.04
CA SER A 76 -22.42 -0.75 12.59
C SER A 76 -23.08 0.51 13.17
N MET A 77 -24.32 0.81 12.77
CA MET A 77 -25.16 1.87 13.34
C MET A 77 -25.91 1.45 14.61
N LEU A 78 -26.02 0.15 14.91
CA LEU A 78 -26.66 -0.33 16.14
C LEU A 78 -25.76 -0.04 17.36
N PRO A 79 -26.27 0.62 18.42
CA PRO A 79 -25.50 0.83 19.63
C PRO A 79 -25.21 -0.52 20.31
N TYR A 80 -23.92 -0.83 20.49
CA TYR A 80 -23.48 -2.05 21.17
C TYR A 80 -24.01 -2.08 22.62
N LEU A 81 -24.78 -3.12 22.95
CA LEU A 81 -25.43 -3.33 24.26
C LEU A 81 -24.46 -3.77 25.38
N GLY A 82 -23.18 -3.39 25.31
CA GLY A 82 -22.16 -3.70 26.30
C GLY A 82 -21.07 -2.63 26.38
N ASN A 83 -20.61 -2.33 27.59
CA ASN A 83 -19.64 -1.27 27.92
C ASN A 83 -18.20 -1.48 27.39
N THR A 84 -18.01 -2.17 26.27
CA THR A 84 -16.69 -2.29 25.63
C THR A 84 -16.36 -0.99 24.89
N HIS A 85 -15.63 -0.10 25.58
CA HIS A 85 -15.04 1.10 24.98
C HIS A 85 -14.11 0.69 23.83
N ILE A 86 -14.45 1.07 22.60
CA ILE A 86 -13.55 0.99 21.46
C ILE A 86 -13.00 2.40 21.27
N ASP A 87 -11.70 2.57 21.48
CA ASP A 87 -11.04 3.87 21.25
C ASP A 87 -11.18 4.26 19.78
N PRO A 88 -11.81 5.40 19.45
CA PRO A 88 -11.92 5.85 18.07
C PRO A 88 -10.54 6.14 17.49
N LEU A 89 -10.26 5.62 16.29
CA LEU A 89 -9.01 5.91 15.60
C LEU A 89 -9.04 7.36 15.08
N GLU A 90 -8.39 8.30 15.78
CA GLU A 90 -8.24 9.68 15.30
C GLU A 90 -7.36 9.75 14.05
N ILE A 91 -7.99 9.81 12.88
CA ILE A 91 -7.31 10.06 11.60
C ILE A 91 -7.16 11.57 11.40
N GLN A 92 -5.98 12.10 11.73
CA GLN A 92 -5.65 13.50 11.47
C GLN A 92 -5.35 13.74 9.98
N ILE A 93 -6.29 14.38 9.29
CA ILE A 93 -6.11 14.90 7.94
C ILE A 93 -5.03 15.98 7.96
N ARG A 94 -4.09 15.94 7.00
CA ARG A 94 -3.06 16.96 6.82
C ARG A 94 -3.16 17.56 5.43
N ASP A 95 -3.17 18.89 5.35
CA ASP A 95 -3.30 19.63 4.08
C ASP A 95 -2.07 19.53 3.14
N GLN A 96 -1.10 18.65 3.43
CA GLN A 96 0.12 18.49 2.64
C GLN A 96 0.06 17.31 1.68
N HIS A 97 0.43 17.60 0.44
CA HIS A 97 0.25 16.73 -0.70
C HIS A 97 1.30 15.60 -0.77
N GLY A 98 0.83 14.35 -0.72
CA GLY A 98 1.55 13.08 -0.82
C GLY A 98 1.66 12.42 -2.22
N TYR A 99 2.40 11.30 -2.24
CA TYR A 99 3.02 10.62 -3.40
C TYR A 99 2.20 9.52 -4.14
N CYS A 100 1.51 9.75 -5.28
CA CYS A 100 0.93 8.62 -6.07
C CYS A 100 0.80 8.84 -7.61
N ASN A 101 1.47 8.00 -8.42
CA ASN A 101 1.74 8.18 -9.88
C ASN A 101 0.52 8.33 -10.81
N THR A 102 0.74 8.81 -12.04
CA THR A 102 -0.27 9.01 -13.10
C THR A 102 0.06 8.17 -14.34
N ILE A 103 -0.96 7.72 -15.07
CA ILE A 103 -0.84 7.08 -16.38
C ILE A 103 -0.83 8.19 -17.44
N GLU A 104 0.25 8.30 -18.21
CA GLU A 104 0.37 9.25 -19.32
C GLU A 104 0.21 8.50 -20.66
N ALA A 105 -0.57 9.07 -21.57
CA ALA A 105 -0.64 8.61 -22.95
C ALA A 105 0.40 9.35 -23.80
N GLU A 106 1.08 8.64 -24.70
CA GLU A 106 2.01 9.26 -25.65
C GLU A 106 1.24 10.17 -26.62
N LEU A 107 1.89 11.26 -27.06
CA LEU A 107 1.26 12.28 -27.92
C LEU A 107 0.86 11.78 -29.32
N ASP A 108 1.41 10.65 -29.75
CA ASP A 108 1.08 9.98 -31.01
C ASP A 108 -0.03 8.91 -30.87
N GLY A 109 -0.50 8.65 -29.65
CA GLY A 109 -1.52 7.65 -29.34
C GLY A 109 -1.03 6.20 -29.42
N GLU A 110 0.27 5.96 -29.62
CA GLU A 110 0.85 4.62 -29.70
C GLU A 110 1.36 4.15 -28.31
N PRO A 111 1.49 2.83 -28.07
CA PRO A 111 2.06 2.33 -26.82
C PRO A 111 3.55 2.71 -26.70
N TRP A 112 3.98 3.19 -25.52
CA TRP A 112 5.38 3.55 -25.24
C TRP A 112 6.41 2.45 -25.57
N TYR A 113 5.98 1.18 -25.57
CA TYR A 113 6.81 0.00 -25.90
C TYR A 113 6.76 -0.42 -27.38
N ARG A 114 6.07 0.31 -28.26
CA ARG A 114 5.88 -0.02 -29.69
C ARG A 114 7.20 -0.39 -30.40
N ASP A 115 8.21 0.48 -30.30
CA ASP A 115 9.52 0.29 -30.92
C ASP A 115 10.26 -0.95 -30.39
N ILE A 116 10.09 -1.26 -29.09
CA ILE A 116 10.68 -2.44 -28.44
C ILE A 116 9.97 -3.71 -28.93
N LYS A 117 8.63 -3.69 -28.99
CA LYS A 117 7.81 -4.80 -29.51
C LYS A 117 8.15 -5.08 -30.99
N GLN A 118 8.22 -4.04 -31.82
CA GLN A 118 8.56 -4.17 -33.23
C GLN A 118 9.99 -4.72 -33.42
N PHE A 119 10.98 -4.18 -32.70
CA PHE A 119 12.35 -4.68 -32.78
C PHE A 119 12.48 -6.13 -32.30
N LEU A 120 11.72 -6.57 -31.29
CA LEU A 120 11.72 -7.96 -30.86
C LEU A 120 11.03 -8.89 -31.87
N LYS A 121 10.01 -8.41 -32.59
CA LYS A 121 9.24 -9.17 -33.59
C LYS A 121 9.95 -9.30 -34.94
N THR A 122 10.48 -8.20 -35.49
CA THR A 122 11.05 -8.17 -36.86
C THR A 122 12.56 -7.93 -36.91
N ARG A 123 13.20 -7.55 -35.79
CA ARG A 123 14.61 -7.06 -35.73
C ARG A 123 14.89 -5.76 -36.48
N GLU A 124 13.85 -5.09 -36.95
CA GLU A 124 13.94 -3.79 -37.60
C GLU A 124 13.86 -2.65 -36.58
N TYR A 125 14.29 -1.46 -37.02
CA TYR A 125 14.22 -0.23 -36.24
C TYR A 125 13.34 0.77 -36.99
N PRO A 126 12.74 1.76 -36.30
CA PRO A 126 12.01 2.83 -36.98
C PRO A 126 12.87 3.50 -38.07
N GLU A 127 12.26 3.82 -39.22
CA GLU A 127 12.98 4.28 -40.42
C GLU A 127 13.86 5.50 -40.13
N HIS A 128 13.33 6.45 -39.34
CA HIS A 128 14.01 7.69 -38.97
C HIS A 128 14.85 7.59 -37.68
N ALA A 129 14.98 6.41 -37.07
CA ALA A 129 15.72 6.28 -35.80
C ALA A 129 17.23 6.54 -35.99
N ASN A 130 17.77 7.46 -35.18
CA ASN A 130 19.19 7.79 -35.18
C ASN A 130 20.04 6.68 -34.50
N ARG A 131 21.36 6.74 -34.67
CA ARG A 131 22.30 5.71 -34.16
C ARG A 131 22.21 5.51 -32.64
N ASN A 132 21.85 6.54 -31.88
CA ASN A 132 21.67 6.45 -30.43
C ASN A 132 20.33 5.82 -30.07
N GLN A 133 19.22 6.19 -30.72
CA GLN A 133 17.91 5.55 -30.55
C GLN A 133 17.97 4.05 -30.85
N LYS A 134 18.56 3.66 -31.98
CA LYS A 134 18.78 2.23 -32.34
C LYS A 134 19.60 1.49 -31.26
N ARG A 135 20.60 2.15 -30.66
CA ARG A 135 21.39 1.61 -29.55
C ARG A 135 20.58 1.48 -28.24
N THR A 136 19.69 2.43 -27.97
CA THR A 136 18.80 2.43 -26.80
C THR A 136 17.74 1.33 -26.91
N ILE A 137 17.01 1.24 -28.03
CA ILE A 137 16.02 0.18 -28.29
C ILE A 137 16.67 -1.20 -28.09
N ARG A 138 17.84 -1.44 -28.69
CA ARG A 138 18.57 -2.71 -28.52
C ARG A 138 19.00 -2.99 -27.08
N ARG A 139 19.32 -1.96 -26.28
CA ARG A 139 19.68 -2.12 -24.85
C ARG A 139 18.45 -2.45 -24.00
N LEU A 140 17.38 -1.69 -24.17
CA LEU A 140 16.12 -1.88 -23.44
C LEU A 140 15.53 -3.26 -23.73
N SER A 141 15.50 -3.67 -25.01
CA SER A 141 14.94 -4.95 -25.47
C SER A 141 15.47 -6.19 -24.75
N ASN A 142 16.68 -6.15 -24.16
CA ASN A 142 17.19 -7.26 -23.35
C ASN A 142 16.35 -7.50 -22.09
N GLY A 143 15.81 -6.44 -21.50
CA GLY A 143 14.91 -6.47 -20.35
C GLY A 143 13.50 -6.97 -20.68
N PHE A 144 13.15 -7.15 -21.96
CA PHE A 144 11.81 -7.59 -22.37
C PHE A 144 11.81 -9.00 -22.97
N PHE A 145 10.61 -9.59 -23.00
CA PHE A 145 10.30 -10.88 -23.59
C PHE A 145 8.99 -10.76 -24.38
N LEU A 146 8.97 -11.25 -25.62
CA LEU A 146 7.79 -11.23 -26.48
C LEU A 146 7.26 -12.67 -26.59
N SER A 147 6.01 -12.89 -26.18
CA SER A 147 5.30 -14.17 -26.30
C SER A 147 4.08 -13.99 -27.18
N GLY A 148 4.17 -14.45 -28.43
CA GLY A 148 3.16 -14.12 -29.46
C GLY A 148 3.06 -12.61 -29.65
N GLU A 149 1.89 -12.05 -29.38
CA GLU A 149 1.64 -10.60 -29.43
C GLU A 149 1.83 -9.86 -28.10
N ILE A 150 2.04 -10.58 -26.99
CA ILE A 150 2.11 -9.98 -25.66
C ILE A 150 3.57 -9.72 -25.27
N LEU A 151 3.87 -8.47 -24.94
CA LEU A 151 5.18 -8.04 -24.45
C LEU A 151 5.19 -8.10 -22.92
N TYR A 152 6.30 -8.60 -22.36
CA TYR A 152 6.56 -8.67 -20.94
C TYR A 152 7.89 -8.01 -20.58
N GLU A 153 7.93 -7.27 -19.48
CA GLU A 153 9.16 -6.81 -18.83
C GLU A 153 9.64 -7.87 -17.83
N LYS A 154 10.95 -8.13 -17.82
CA LYS A 154 11.61 -9.04 -16.89
C LYS A 154 12.05 -8.27 -15.66
N THR A 155 11.52 -8.62 -14.49
CA THR A 155 12.02 -8.06 -13.23
C THR A 155 13.32 -8.75 -12.80
N LEU A 156 14.02 -8.15 -11.83
CA LEU A 156 15.21 -8.75 -11.21
C LEU A 156 14.92 -10.10 -10.53
N ASP A 157 13.68 -10.29 -10.07
CA ASP A 157 13.20 -11.51 -9.40
C ASP A 157 12.68 -12.57 -10.40
N LEU A 158 13.01 -12.44 -11.69
CA LEU A 158 12.60 -13.31 -12.80
C LEU A 158 11.08 -13.34 -13.10
N ASN A 159 10.28 -12.50 -12.44
CA ASN A 159 8.86 -12.34 -12.76
C ASN A 159 8.68 -11.60 -14.09
N LEU A 160 7.61 -11.93 -14.81
CA LEU A 160 7.24 -11.30 -16.07
C LEU A 160 6.04 -10.37 -15.85
N LEU A 161 6.25 -9.06 -15.96
CA LEU A 161 5.18 -8.06 -15.90
C LEU A 161 4.67 -7.78 -17.30
N ARG A 162 3.36 -7.90 -17.53
CA ARG A 162 2.78 -7.62 -18.84
C ARG A 162 2.82 -6.12 -19.12
N CYS A 163 3.35 -5.73 -20.28
CA CYS A 163 3.25 -4.35 -20.75
C CYS A 163 1.80 -4.04 -21.15
N VAL A 164 1.33 -2.86 -20.74
CA VAL A 164 -0.02 -2.33 -20.98
C VAL A 164 0.12 -0.93 -21.58
N ASP A 165 -0.73 -0.59 -22.55
CA ASP A 165 -0.83 0.79 -23.05
C ASP A 165 -1.68 1.66 -22.11
N ALA A 166 -1.75 2.98 -22.35
CA ALA A 166 -2.46 3.89 -21.46
C ALA A 166 -3.96 3.61 -21.35
N LYS A 167 -4.61 3.18 -22.45
CA LYS A 167 -6.03 2.84 -22.48
C LYS A 167 -6.30 1.51 -21.80
N GLU A 168 -5.43 0.53 -22.00
CA GLU A 168 -5.50 -0.75 -21.31
C GLU A 168 -5.23 -0.60 -19.81
N ALA A 169 -4.27 0.23 -19.43
CA ALA A 169 -4.01 0.58 -18.04
C ALA A 169 -5.22 1.32 -17.41
N GLU A 170 -5.89 2.22 -18.13
CA GLU A 170 -7.13 2.85 -17.68
C GLU A 170 -8.26 1.82 -17.51
N MET A 171 -8.45 0.90 -18.46
CA MET A 171 -9.45 -0.17 -18.33
C MET A 171 -9.15 -1.09 -17.14
N ILE A 172 -7.90 -1.53 -16.95
CA ILE A 172 -7.48 -2.33 -15.80
C ILE A 172 -7.67 -1.56 -14.49
N MET A 173 -7.34 -0.27 -14.44
CA MET A 173 -7.57 0.56 -13.26
C MET A 173 -9.07 0.69 -12.97
N ASN A 174 -9.91 0.88 -13.98
CA ASN A 174 -11.35 0.95 -13.80
C ASN A 174 -11.96 -0.41 -13.38
N GLU A 175 -11.41 -1.53 -13.85
CA GLU A 175 -11.80 -2.89 -13.41
C GLU A 175 -11.38 -3.17 -11.95
N VAL A 176 -10.17 -2.74 -11.57
CA VAL A 176 -9.68 -2.80 -10.18
C VAL A 176 -10.52 -1.90 -9.26
N ASN A 177 -10.80 -0.66 -9.69
CA ASN A 177 -11.56 0.34 -8.92
C ASN A 177 -13.06 0.00 -8.83
N SER A 178 -13.62 -0.74 -9.80
CA SER A 178 -15.00 -1.26 -9.74
C SER A 178 -15.14 -2.53 -8.88
N GLY A 179 -14.08 -2.92 -8.16
CA GLY A 179 -14.17 -3.88 -7.06
C GLY A 179 -14.22 -5.34 -7.49
N VAL A 180 -13.75 -5.68 -8.70
CA VAL A 180 -13.60 -7.08 -9.16
C VAL A 180 -12.59 -7.84 -8.29
N CYS A 181 -11.58 -7.14 -7.76
CA CYS A 181 -10.76 -7.64 -6.66
C CYS A 181 -11.37 -7.31 -5.29
N GLY A 182 -11.20 -8.24 -4.33
CA GLY A 182 -11.47 -8.02 -2.91
C GLY A 182 -10.65 -6.87 -2.30
N PRO A 183 -10.72 -6.63 -0.97
CA PRO A 183 -10.03 -5.51 -0.29
C PRO A 183 -8.49 -5.63 -0.22
N HIS A 184 -7.88 -6.29 -1.21
CA HIS A 184 -6.48 -6.14 -1.58
C HIS A 184 -6.32 -4.91 -2.49
N MET A 185 -6.58 -3.73 -1.95
CA MET A 185 -6.12 -2.50 -2.58
C MET A 185 -4.60 -2.57 -2.68
N ASN A 186 -4.10 -2.60 -3.92
CA ASN A 186 -2.69 -2.37 -4.19
C ASN A 186 -2.29 -1.06 -3.49
N GLY A 187 -1.12 -1.01 -2.83
CA GLY A 187 -0.65 0.18 -2.14
C GLY A 187 -0.63 1.44 -3.01
N TYR A 188 -0.54 1.28 -4.34
CA TYR A 188 -0.74 2.34 -5.33
C TYR A 188 -2.19 2.86 -5.40
N VAL A 189 -3.20 1.98 -5.45
CA VAL A 189 -4.63 2.37 -5.49
C VAL A 189 -5.02 3.05 -4.17
N LEU A 190 -4.66 2.45 -3.04
CA LEU A 190 -4.83 3.06 -1.72
C LEU A 190 -4.16 4.44 -1.64
N ALA A 191 -2.92 4.58 -2.13
CA ALA A 191 -2.25 5.87 -2.16
C ALA A 191 -2.97 6.87 -3.09
N LYS A 192 -3.58 6.44 -4.19
CA LYS A 192 -4.30 7.31 -5.13
C LYS A 192 -5.60 7.83 -4.51
N GLU A 193 -6.42 6.95 -3.95
CA GLU A 193 -7.66 7.32 -3.26
C GLU A 193 -7.38 8.25 -2.06
N VAL A 194 -6.36 7.94 -1.26
CA VAL A 194 -5.89 8.80 -0.16
C VAL A 194 -5.47 10.18 -0.70
N CYS A 195 -4.79 10.24 -1.85
CA CYS A 195 -4.43 11.52 -2.46
C CYS A 195 -5.68 12.31 -2.93
N GLU A 196 -6.60 11.65 -3.64
CA GLU A 196 -7.82 12.30 -4.14
C GLU A 196 -8.73 12.76 -2.99
N GLN A 197 -8.92 11.93 -1.96
CA GLN A 197 -9.74 12.24 -0.78
C GLN A 197 -9.19 13.44 0.00
N PHE A 198 -7.87 13.56 0.15
CA PHE A 198 -7.24 14.65 0.89
C PHE A 198 -6.78 15.82 0.01
N LYS A 199 -7.24 15.87 -1.25
CA LYS A 199 -6.96 16.96 -2.23
C LYS A 199 -5.47 17.20 -2.44
N ILE A 200 -4.75 16.12 -2.68
CA ILE A 200 -3.29 16.07 -2.73
C ILE A 200 -2.79 16.11 -4.19
N GLU A 201 -2.10 17.18 -4.56
CA GLU A 201 -1.39 17.29 -5.85
C GLU A 201 0.02 16.67 -5.79
N HIS A 202 0.27 15.67 -6.63
CA HIS A 202 1.56 14.98 -6.74
C HIS A 202 2.39 15.51 -7.92
N HIS A 203 3.66 15.86 -7.67
CA HIS A 203 4.67 16.12 -8.71
C HIS A 203 5.74 15.00 -8.84
N ASN A 204 5.69 14.24 -9.94
CA ASN A 204 6.63 13.14 -10.20
C ASN A 204 8.07 13.63 -10.47
N SER A 205 9.05 12.96 -9.86
CA SER A 205 10.47 13.16 -10.21
C SER A 205 10.86 12.35 -11.45
N THR A 206 11.01 12.98 -12.61
CA THR A 206 11.54 12.29 -13.81
C THR A 206 12.95 11.74 -13.54
N PRO A 207 13.33 10.56 -14.08
CA PRO A 207 14.64 9.93 -13.81
C PRO A 207 15.88 10.75 -14.18
N HIS A 208 15.71 11.92 -14.82
CA HIS A 208 16.79 12.77 -15.33
C HIS A 208 16.75 14.22 -14.79
N ARG A 209 15.85 14.59 -13.87
CA ARG A 209 15.83 15.92 -13.21
C ARG A 209 15.49 15.86 -11.71
N PRO A 210 16.48 15.62 -10.82
CA PRO A 210 16.27 15.39 -9.38
C PRO A 210 16.15 16.69 -8.54
N LYS A 211 15.55 17.77 -9.08
CA LYS A 211 15.54 19.09 -8.40
C LYS A 211 14.84 19.08 -7.02
N ALA A 212 13.85 18.20 -6.81
CA ALA A 212 13.16 18.05 -5.53
C ALA A 212 13.79 16.97 -4.62
N ASN A 213 14.17 15.81 -5.16
CA ASN A 213 14.63 14.68 -4.36
C ASN A 213 15.99 14.90 -3.65
N GLY A 214 16.86 15.79 -4.15
CA GLY A 214 18.19 15.99 -3.54
C GLY A 214 18.17 16.36 -2.05
N ALA A 215 17.19 17.16 -1.60
CA ALA A 215 17.03 17.51 -0.19
C ALA A 215 16.58 16.32 0.67
N VAL A 216 15.63 15.53 0.16
CA VAL A 216 15.10 14.31 0.80
C VAL A 216 16.17 13.23 0.87
N GLU A 217 16.95 13.04 -0.20
CA GLU A 217 18.10 12.13 -0.24
C GLU A 217 19.18 12.53 0.78
N ALA A 218 19.50 13.82 0.89
CA ALA A 218 20.45 14.31 1.88
C ALA A 218 19.97 14.09 3.32
N ALA A 219 18.68 14.35 3.61
CA ALA A 219 18.07 14.06 4.90
C ALA A 219 18.12 12.56 5.23
N ASN A 220 17.69 11.71 4.29
CA ASN A 220 17.71 10.25 4.42
C ASN A 220 19.13 9.70 4.61
N LYS A 221 20.13 10.25 3.92
CA LYS A 221 21.56 9.89 4.09
C LYS A 221 22.06 10.23 5.49
N ASN A 222 21.63 11.35 6.06
CA ASN A 222 21.96 11.75 7.43
C ASN A 222 21.26 10.86 8.48
N ILE A 223 19.96 10.59 8.33
CA ILE A 223 19.21 9.68 9.22
C ILE A 223 19.85 8.28 9.20
N LYS A 224 20.16 7.73 8.02
CA LYS A 224 20.89 6.45 7.87
C LYS A 224 22.32 6.48 8.45
N LYS A 225 22.94 7.65 8.61
CA LYS A 225 24.25 7.80 9.28
C LYS A 225 24.11 7.83 10.80
N ILE A 226 23.06 8.44 11.34
CA ILE A 226 22.75 8.44 12.78
C ILE A 226 22.37 7.03 13.22
N LEU A 227 21.41 6.39 12.53
CA LEU A 227 20.97 5.01 12.82
C LEU A 227 22.14 4.02 12.86
N ARG A 228 23.04 4.04 11.87
CA ARG A 228 24.24 3.18 11.85
C ARG A 228 25.20 3.36 13.02
N LYS A 229 25.14 4.49 13.74
CA LYS A 229 25.92 4.70 14.97
C LYS A 229 25.19 4.25 16.24
N MET A 230 23.86 4.25 16.23
CA MET A 230 23.02 3.91 17.39
C MET A 230 22.65 2.43 17.48
N ILE A 231 22.76 1.70 16.37
CA ILE A 231 22.34 0.31 16.23
C ILE A 231 23.56 -0.61 16.30
N GLN A 232 23.54 -1.60 17.19
CA GLN A 232 24.59 -2.62 17.29
C GLN A 232 24.29 -3.88 16.44
N GLY A 233 23.05 -4.07 15.97
CA GLY A 233 22.66 -5.15 15.07
C GLY A 233 21.37 -4.86 14.29
N SER A 234 21.25 -5.38 13.08
CA SER A 234 20.24 -4.96 12.08
C SER A 234 18.77 -5.05 12.51
N ARG A 235 18.44 -5.77 13.59
CA ARG A 235 17.07 -5.98 14.08
C ARG A 235 16.53 -4.89 15.01
N GLN A 236 17.33 -3.93 15.47
CA GLN A 236 16.92 -2.91 16.48
C GLN A 236 16.58 -1.53 15.88
N TRP A 237 16.55 -1.39 14.55
CA TRP A 237 16.48 -0.07 13.90
C TRP A 237 15.18 0.71 14.20
N TYR A 238 14.05 0.01 14.36
CA TYR A 238 12.75 0.63 14.64
C TYR A 238 12.72 1.26 16.05
N GLU A 239 13.32 0.61 17.05
CA GLU A 239 13.46 1.15 18.41
C GLU A 239 14.33 2.41 18.45
N LYS A 240 15.38 2.47 17.62
CA LYS A 240 16.32 3.60 17.58
C LYS A 240 15.88 4.73 16.65
N LEU A 241 14.84 4.52 15.83
CA LEU A 241 14.36 5.52 14.88
C LEU A 241 13.81 6.80 15.53
N PRO A 242 12.98 6.77 16.59
CA PRO A 242 12.49 8.00 17.24
C PRO A 242 13.64 8.87 17.76
N PHE A 243 14.64 8.26 18.39
CA PHE A 243 15.83 8.94 18.91
C PHE A 243 16.72 9.50 17.80
N ALA A 244 16.90 8.76 16.69
CA ALA A 244 17.64 9.23 15.54
C ALA A 244 16.96 10.42 14.83
N LEU A 245 15.62 10.42 14.77
CA LEU A 245 14.83 11.54 14.26
C LEU A 245 14.87 12.74 15.20
N LEU A 246 14.82 12.54 16.52
CA LEU A 246 14.98 13.60 17.52
C LEU A 246 16.35 14.29 17.34
N GLY A 247 17.45 13.54 17.38
CA GLY A 247 18.79 14.09 17.18
C GLY A 247 18.99 14.74 15.80
N TYR A 248 18.30 14.26 14.76
CA TYR A 248 18.29 14.94 13.46
C TYR A 248 17.57 16.31 13.52
N ARG A 249 16.42 16.38 14.20
CA ARG A 249 15.59 17.59 14.31
C ARG A 249 16.18 18.67 15.23
N THR A 250 16.90 18.29 16.28
CA THR A 250 17.46 19.25 17.27
C THR A 250 18.91 19.67 16.98
N THR A 251 19.67 18.94 16.16
CA THR A 251 21.03 19.35 15.79
C THR A 251 21.03 20.32 14.61
N VAL A 252 21.79 21.43 14.73
CA VAL A 252 21.99 22.46 13.70
C VAL A 252 22.54 21.87 12.40
N ARG A 253 22.00 22.32 11.26
CA ARG A 253 22.47 21.94 9.92
C ARG A 253 23.44 22.98 9.38
N THR A 254 24.67 22.56 9.09
CA THR A 254 25.71 23.45 8.51
C THR A 254 25.31 24.12 7.20
N SER A 255 24.36 23.55 6.44
CA SER A 255 23.84 24.11 5.20
C SER A 255 22.77 25.19 5.37
N VAL A 256 22.19 25.34 6.58
CA VAL A 256 21.09 26.29 6.85
C VAL A 256 21.36 27.18 8.08
N GLY A 257 22.33 26.84 8.92
CA GLY A 257 22.64 27.55 10.17
C GLY A 257 21.65 27.30 11.32
N ALA A 258 20.51 26.65 11.04
CA ALA A 258 19.43 26.39 11.99
C ALA A 258 19.19 24.88 12.25
N THR A 259 18.43 24.57 13.29
CA THR A 259 17.91 23.20 13.53
C THR A 259 16.64 22.97 12.69
N PRO A 260 16.36 21.76 12.20
CA PRO A 260 15.11 21.48 11.49
C PRO A 260 13.85 21.69 12.34
N TYR A 261 13.95 21.57 13.67
CA TYR A 261 12.84 21.88 14.58
C TYR A 261 12.52 23.38 14.58
N LEU A 262 13.53 24.25 14.72
CA LEU A 262 13.39 25.71 14.71
C LEU A 262 12.72 26.21 13.41
N LEU A 263 13.06 25.61 12.27
CA LEU A 263 12.47 25.95 10.97
C LEU A 263 11.00 25.54 10.81
N VAL A 264 10.51 24.57 11.59
CA VAL A 264 9.13 24.07 11.52
C VAL A 264 8.23 24.73 12.56
N TYR A 265 8.73 24.94 13.77
CA TYR A 265 7.93 25.43 14.90
C TYR A 265 8.22 26.88 15.31
N GLY A 266 9.27 27.51 14.74
CA GLY A 266 9.65 28.89 15.07
C GLY A 266 10.32 29.08 16.44
N THR A 267 10.50 28.00 17.20
CA THR A 267 11.12 28.01 18.54
C THR A 267 12.26 26.99 18.64
N GLU A 268 13.17 27.18 19.60
CA GLU A 268 14.18 26.17 19.91
C GLU A 268 13.55 24.94 20.58
N ALA A 269 14.15 23.77 20.37
CA ALA A 269 13.67 22.50 20.90
C ALA A 269 14.25 22.26 22.28
N VAL A 270 13.45 22.42 23.34
CA VAL A 270 13.84 22.04 24.69
C VAL A 270 13.96 20.51 24.76
N ILE A 271 15.16 19.98 24.90
CA ILE A 271 15.37 18.53 25.10
C ILE A 271 15.24 18.17 26.58
N PRO A 272 14.84 16.93 26.94
CA PRO A 272 14.69 16.52 28.34
C PRO A 272 15.96 16.63 29.21
N ALA A 273 17.14 16.80 28.61
CA ALA A 273 18.40 17.03 29.31
C ALA A 273 18.66 18.52 29.65
N GLU A 274 17.94 19.45 29.03
CA GLU A 274 17.95 20.90 29.33
C GLU A 274 16.88 21.28 30.35
N ILE A 275 15.92 20.39 30.62
CA ILE A 275 14.96 20.53 31.71
C ILE A 275 15.71 20.18 33.00
N GLU A 276 16.39 21.17 33.59
CA GLU A 276 16.81 21.10 34.99
C GLU A 276 15.54 20.93 35.83
N ILE A 277 15.28 19.71 36.28
CA ILE A 277 14.25 19.44 37.30
C ILE A 277 14.72 20.17 38.55
N PRO A 278 13.96 21.17 39.08
CA PRO A 278 14.35 21.84 40.30
C PRO A 278 14.46 20.81 41.42
N SER A 279 15.67 20.59 41.91
CA SER A 279 15.90 19.67 43.01
C SER A 279 15.14 20.17 44.23
N SER A 280 14.33 19.29 44.84
CA SER A 280 13.48 19.63 45.99
C SER A 280 14.27 19.77 47.30
N LEU A 281 15.47 20.34 47.23
CA LEU A 281 16.24 20.81 48.35
C LEU A 281 15.88 22.28 48.60
N SER A 282 14.92 22.47 49.50
CA SER A 282 14.51 23.77 50.03
C SER A 282 15.73 24.60 50.48
N PRO A 283 15.86 25.87 50.09
CA PRO A 283 16.89 26.73 50.62
C PRO A 283 16.58 27.12 52.08
N ASN A 284 17.61 27.01 52.92
CA ASN A 284 17.77 27.67 54.22
C ASN A 284 16.90 27.19 55.40
N HIS A 285 17.55 26.51 56.35
CA HIS A 285 17.65 27.07 57.70
C HIS A 285 19.12 27.06 58.16
N CYS A 286 19.42 27.96 59.10
CA CYS A 286 20.77 28.39 59.50
C CYS A 286 21.58 27.34 60.27
#